data_AF-G1QVW5-F1
#
_entry.id   AF-G1QVW5-F1
#
_cell.length_a   1.000
_cell.length_b   1.000
_cell.length_c   1.000
_cell.angle_alpha   90.00
_cell.angle_beta   90.00
_cell.angle_gamma   90.00
#
_symmetry.space_group_name_H-M   'P 1'
#
loop_
_entity.id
_entity.type
_entity.pdbx_description
1 polymer ?
#
loop_
_entity_poly.entity_id
_entity_poly.type
_entity_poly.pdbx_seq_one_letter_code
_entity_poly.pdbx_strand_id
1 'polypeptide(L)'
;MSLLLPPLALLLLLAALVAPATAATAYRPDWNRLSGLTRARVETGVIVSDALVPPQVKAFVTQDIPFYHNLVMKHLPGADPELVLLGRRYEELERIPLSEMTREEITRWCRSLGFYRKAAPDAHVPPEYV
;
A
#
# COMPACT_ATOMS: atom_id res chain seq x y z
N MET A 1 17.39 43.77 -24.82
CA MET A 1 18.01 43.41 -23.52
C MET A 1 18.05 41.89 -23.44
N SER A 2 19.14 41.29 -23.89
CA SER A 2 19.30 39.83 -23.88
C SER A 2 19.73 39.40 -22.48
N LEU A 3 18.82 38.76 -21.75
CA LEU A 3 19.12 38.14 -20.46
C LEU A 3 19.93 36.86 -20.72
N LEU A 4 21.25 37.01 -20.81
CA LEU A 4 22.18 35.89 -20.94
C LEU A 4 22.28 35.21 -19.56
N LEU A 5 21.58 34.09 -19.38
CA LEU A 5 21.68 33.30 -18.16
C LEU A 5 23.12 32.78 -18.00
N PRO A 6 23.79 32.94 -16.84
CA PRO A 6 25.15 32.46 -16.67
C PRO A 6 25.20 30.93 -16.77
N PRO A 7 26.31 30.35 -17.28
CA PRO A 7 26.41 28.92 -17.56
C PRO A 7 26.18 28.02 -16.33
N LEU A 8 26.48 28.52 -15.12
CA LEU A 8 26.16 27.84 -13.86
C LEU A 8 24.65 27.74 -13.58
N ALA A 9 23.86 28.74 -13.97
CA ALA A 9 22.41 28.72 -13.83
C ALA A 9 21.76 27.71 -14.79
N LEU A 10 22.34 27.53 -15.99
CA LEU A 10 21.92 26.50 -16.94
C LEU A 10 22.24 25.08 -16.41
N LEU A 11 23.38 24.91 -15.76
CA LEU A 11 23.81 23.65 -15.13
C LEU A 11 22.92 23.26 -13.93
N LEU A 12 22.50 24.23 -13.12
CA LEU A 12 21.53 24.01 -12.03
C LEU A 12 20.12 23.72 -12.56
N LEU A 13 19.70 24.32 -13.67
CA LEU A 13 18.42 24.02 -14.31
C LEU A 13 18.39 22.61 -14.93
N LEU A 14 19.52 22.15 -15.49
CA LEU A 14 19.69 20.80 -16.01
C LEU A 14 19.77 19.74 -14.88
N ALA A 15 20.40 20.08 -13.75
CA ALA A 15 20.44 19.19 -12.58
C ALA A 15 19.05 19.01 -11.93
N ALA A 16 18.16 20.00 -12.03
CA ALA A 16 16.78 19.89 -11.54
C ALA A 16 15.86 19.02 -12.41
N LEU A 17 16.26 18.70 -13.65
CA LEU A 17 15.47 17.82 -14.54
C LEU A 17 15.72 16.33 -14.29
N VAL A 18 16.78 15.99 -13.54
CA VAL A 18 16.99 14.65 -13.01
C VAL A 18 16.42 14.61 -11.60
N ALA A 19 15.10 14.79 -11.50
CA ALA A 19 14.40 14.28 -10.33
C ALA A 19 14.74 12.78 -10.26
N PRO A 20 15.21 12.26 -9.11
CA PRO A 20 15.23 10.83 -8.92
C PRO A 20 13.78 10.40 -9.14
N ALA A 21 13.52 9.69 -10.25
CA ALA A 21 12.35 8.86 -10.34
C ALA A 21 12.48 7.94 -9.14
N THR A 22 11.76 8.25 -8.05
CA THR A 22 11.55 7.31 -6.97
C THR A 22 11.07 6.08 -7.69
N ALA A 23 11.95 5.09 -7.83
CA ALA A 23 11.58 3.78 -8.30
C ALA A 23 10.73 3.21 -7.17
N ALA A 24 9.49 3.70 -7.05
CA ALA A 24 8.41 2.91 -6.54
C ALA A 24 8.50 1.66 -7.38
N THR A 25 9.03 0.59 -6.79
CA THR A 25 9.05 -0.73 -7.38
C THR A 25 7.61 -0.93 -7.79
N ALA A 26 7.34 -0.79 -9.10
CA ALA A 26 5.99 -0.82 -9.62
C ALA A 26 5.56 -2.27 -9.52
N TYR A 27 5.18 -2.68 -8.32
CA TYR A 27 4.71 -4.00 -8.02
C TYR A 27 3.58 -4.27 -9.00
N ARG A 28 3.75 -5.29 -9.84
CA ARG A 28 2.74 -5.71 -10.80
C ARG A 28 2.22 -7.05 -10.30
N PRO A 29 1.02 -7.10 -9.71
CA PRO A 29 0.43 -8.37 -9.29
C PRO A 29 0.23 -9.24 -10.52
N ASP A 30 0.43 -10.53 -10.33
CA ASP A 30 0.00 -11.51 -11.31
C ASP A 30 -1.51 -11.73 -11.15
N TRP A 31 -2.30 -11.05 -11.97
CA TRP A 31 -3.76 -11.15 -11.95
C TRP A 31 -4.28 -12.58 -12.15
N ASN A 32 -3.51 -13.47 -12.79
CA ASN A 32 -3.90 -14.87 -12.93
C ASN A 32 -3.85 -15.60 -11.58
N ARG A 33 -2.85 -15.28 -10.74
CA ARG A 33 -2.72 -15.82 -9.38
C ARG A 33 -3.78 -15.29 -8.43
N LEU A 34 -4.34 -14.12 -8.73
CA LEU A 34 -5.42 -13.50 -7.96
C LEU A 34 -6.82 -14.01 -8.35
N SER A 35 -6.90 -15.02 -9.23
CA SER A 35 -8.15 -15.72 -9.49
C SER A 35 -8.71 -16.33 -8.19
N GLY A 36 -9.87 -15.85 -7.77
CA GLY A 36 -10.49 -16.28 -6.51
C GLY A 36 -10.05 -15.51 -5.26
N LEU A 37 -9.37 -14.36 -5.41
CA LEU A 37 -9.15 -13.41 -4.32
C LEU A 37 -10.48 -13.08 -3.62
N THR A 38 -10.53 -13.25 -2.30
CA THR A 38 -11.73 -12.91 -1.51
C THR A 38 -11.46 -12.07 -0.29
N ARG A 39 -10.24 -12.11 0.23
CA ARG A 39 -9.87 -11.41 1.46
C ARG A 39 -8.39 -11.07 1.42
N ALA A 40 -7.97 -10.21 2.32
CA ALA A 40 -6.56 -9.94 2.53
C ALA A 40 -6.26 -9.77 4.01
N ARG A 41 -4.98 -9.82 4.35
CA ARG A 41 -4.50 -9.61 5.70
C ARG A 41 -3.22 -8.80 5.64
N VAL A 42 -3.14 -7.74 6.43
CA VAL A 42 -1.87 -7.07 6.66
C VAL A 42 -1.14 -7.79 7.77
N GLU A 43 0.00 -8.37 7.45
CA GLU A 43 0.94 -8.91 8.43
C GLU A 43 1.95 -7.84 8.76
N THR A 44 2.11 -7.50 10.04
CA THR A 44 3.20 -6.61 10.46
C THR A 44 3.95 -7.23 11.61
N GLY A 45 5.28 -7.17 11.54
CA GLY A 45 6.11 -7.52 12.67
C GLY A 45 6.36 -6.38 13.62
N VAL A 46 6.49 -6.80 14.87
CA VAL A 46 6.93 -6.04 16.04
C VAL A 46 5.81 -5.36 16.82
N ILE A 47 5.88 -5.68 18.12
CA ILE A 47 5.03 -5.33 19.25
C ILE A 47 4.74 -3.83 19.20
N VAL A 48 3.56 -3.43 19.70
CA VAL A 48 2.89 -2.11 19.69
C VAL A 48 3.71 -0.85 20.13
N SER A 49 5.04 -0.85 20.02
CA SER A 49 5.95 0.28 20.21
C SER A 49 6.66 0.65 18.89
N ASP A 50 5.87 1.23 17.98
CA ASP A 50 6.13 2.38 17.10
C ASP A 50 7.36 2.53 16.18
N ALA A 51 8.53 1.97 16.45
CA ALA A 51 9.76 2.49 15.82
C ALA A 51 10.13 1.87 14.46
N LEU A 52 9.68 0.65 14.16
CA LEU A 52 10.15 -0.14 13.00
C LEU A 52 9.11 -0.29 11.88
N VAL A 53 7.84 0.00 12.15
CA VAL A 53 6.80 0.00 11.10
C VAL A 53 6.76 1.40 10.47
N PRO A 54 6.84 1.52 9.12
CA PRO A 54 6.72 2.82 8.47
C PRO A 54 5.44 3.53 8.92
N PRO A 55 5.49 4.83 9.28
CA PRO A 55 4.34 5.56 9.80
C PRO A 55 3.10 5.48 8.90
N GLN A 56 3.32 5.38 7.59
CA GLN A 56 2.25 5.27 6.59
C GLN A 56 1.52 3.93 6.67
N VAL A 57 2.26 2.83 6.81
CA VAL A 57 1.70 1.48 7.02
C VAL A 57 0.98 1.42 8.35
N LYS A 58 1.56 2.00 9.41
CA LYS A 58 0.91 2.06 10.73
C LYS A 58 -0.41 2.84 10.67
N ALA A 59 -0.43 3.98 9.99
CA ALA A 59 -1.64 4.77 9.79
C ALA A 59 -2.70 3.97 9.02
N PHE A 60 -2.31 3.27 7.95
CA PHE A 60 -3.22 2.39 7.20
C PHE A 60 -3.83 1.30 8.09
N VAL A 61 -2.99 0.59 8.85
CA VAL A 61 -3.41 -0.51 9.72
C VAL A 61 -4.38 -0.04 10.80
N THR A 62 -4.09 1.10 11.44
CA THR A 62 -4.85 1.60 12.58
C THR A 62 -6.11 2.36 12.17
N GLN A 63 -6.07 3.09 11.05
CA GLN A 63 -7.12 4.01 10.66
C GLN A 63 -7.96 3.53 9.48
N ASP A 64 -7.42 2.76 8.53
CA ASP A 64 -8.17 2.38 7.32
C ASP A 64 -8.72 0.97 7.37
N ILE A 65 -7.98 0.00 7.92
CA ILE A 65 -8.44 -1.41 8.02
C ILE A 65 -9.85 -1.55 8.61
N PRO A 66 -10.27 -0.82 9.67
CA PRO A 66 -11.64 -0.93 10.20
C PRO A 66 -12.74 -0.63 9.18
N PHE A 67 -12.43 0.12 8.12
CA PHE A 67 -13.36 0.46 7.04
C PHE A 67 -13.44 -0.61 5.95
N TYR A 68 -12.61 -1.65 5.98
CA TYR A 68 -12.70 -2.78 5.06
C TYR A 68 -13.39 -3.96 5.74
N HIS A 69 -14.15 -4.74 4.99
CA HIS A 69 -14.94 -5.86 5.55
C HIS A 69 -14.15 -7.18 5.57
N ASN A 70 -13.30 -7.38 4.57
CA ASN A 70 -12.51 -8.59 4.28
C ASN A 70 -11.00 -8.32 4.31
N LEU A 71 -10.58 -7.27 5.01
CA LEU A 71 -9.17 -6.96 5.28
C LEU A 71 -8.98 -6.90 6.79
N VAL A 72 -8.00 -7.62 7.31
CA VAL A 72 -7.69 -7.64 8.74
C VAL A 72 -6.19 -7.44 8.98
N MET A 73 -5.82 -6.96 10.16
CA MET A 73 -4.42 -6.97 10.58
C MET A 73 -4.12 -8.22 11.41
N LYS A 74 -2.96 -8.84 11.15
CA LYS A 74 -2.38 -9.88 11.99
C LYS A 74 -0.98 -9.46 12.41
N HIS A 75 -0.72 -9.61 13.69
CA HIS A 75 0.61 -9.42 14.24
C HIS A 75 1.49 -10.65 14.03
N LEU A 76 2.70 -10.47 13.48
CA LEU A 76 3.69 -11.54 13.31
C LEU A 76 5.08 -11.06 13.71
N PRO A 77 5.60 -11.43 14.89
CA PRO A 77 6.84 -10.86 15.42
C PRO A 77 8.02 -11.03 14.44
N GLY A 78 8.74 -9.93 14.18
CA GLY A 78 9.96 -9.93 13.36
C GLY A 78 9.77 -10.01 11.84
N ALA A 79 8.53 -9.94 11.33
CA ALA A 79 8.27 -9.87 9.89
C ALA A 79 8.20 -8.43 9.36
N ASP A 80 8.64 -8.22 8.12
CA ASP A 80 8.35 -6.98 7.39
C ASP A 80 6.84 -6.81 7.18
N PRO A 81 6.32 -5.57 7.08
CA PRO A 81 4.92 -5.35 6.80
C PRO A 81 4.55 -5.79 5.38
N GLU A 82 3.60 -6.71 5.26
CA GLU A 82 3.15 -7.26 3.99
C GLU A 82 1.62 -7.34 3.91
N LEU A 83 1.07 -7.07 2.72
CA LEU A 83 -0.32 -7.33 2.39
C LEU A 83 -0.41 -8.72 1.76
N VAL A 84 -1.00 -9.64 2.50
CA VAL A 84 -1.19 -11.04 2.11
C VAL A 84 -2.57 -11.21 1.51
N LEU A 85 -2.61 -11.58 0.24
CA LEU A 85 -3.83 -11.77 -0.55
C LEU A 85 -4.28 -13.22 -0.44
N LEU A 86 -5.55 -13.42 -0.09
CA LEU A 86 -6.08 -14.71 0.33
C LEU A 86 -7.30 -15.12 -0.48
N GLY A 87 -7.33 -16.39 -0.85
CA GLY A 87 -8.46 -17.01 -1.54
C GLY A 87 -9.59 -17.42 -0.58
N ARG A 88 -10.54 -18.23 -1.09
CA ARG A 88 -11.77 -18.59 -0.37
C ARG A 88 -11.52 -19.47 0.85
N ARG A 89 -10.49 -20.32 0.80
CA ARG A 89 -10.13 -21.29 1.84
C ARG A 89 -8.94 -20.79 2.68
N TYR A 90 -8.68 -19.48 2.69
CA TYR A 90 -7.53 -18.84 3.35
C TYR A 90 -6.16 -19.30 2.81
N GLU A 91 -6.13 -19.84 1.59
CA GLU A 91 -4.91 -20.07 0.83
C GLU A 91 -4.26 -18.73 0.47
N GLU A 92 -2.94 -18.65 0.63
CA GLU A 92 -2.16 -17.49 0.21
C GLU A 92 -1.99 -17.51 -1.31
N LEU A 93 -2.52 -16.48 -1.97
CA LEU A 93 -2.40 -16.31 -3.42
C LEU A 93 -1.12 -15.55 -3.74
N GLU A 94 -0.87 -14.47 -3.01
CA GLU A 94 0.23 -13.54 -3.24
C GLU A 94 0.55 -12.70 -1.98
N ARG A 95 1.77 -12.17 -1.90
CA ARG A 95 2.22 -11.25 -0.83
C ARG A 95 2.82 -10.00 -1.46
N ILE A 96 2.41 -8.83 -0.96
CA ILE A 96 2.87 -7.52 -1.44
C ILE A 96 3.63 -6.84 -0.30
N PRO A 97 4.92 -6.47 -0.48
CA PRO A 97 5.67 -5.74 0.52
C PRO A 97 5.12 -4.31 0.66
N LEU A 98 4.89 -3.88 1.90
CA LEU A 98 4.35 -2.55 2.21
C LEU A 98 5.40 -1.56 2.71
N SER A 99 6.62 -2.02 3.02
CA SER A 99 7.68 -1.20 3.64
C SER A 99 7.97 0.10 2.88
N GLU A 100 7.94 0.03 1.55
CA GLU A 100 8.24 1.15 0.65
C GLU A 100 6.99 1.85 0.11
N MET A 101 5.79 1.48 0.57
CA MET A 101 4.53 2.01 0.05
C MET A 101 3.98 3.14 0.92
N THR A 102 3.42 4.15 0.26
CA THR A 102 2.63 5.19 0.89
C THR A 102 1.24 4.70 1.26
N ARG A 103 0.60 5.37 2.23
CA ARG A 103 -0.78 5.03 2.64
C ARG A 103 -1.75 5.13 1.46
N GLU A 104 -1.57 6.12 0.60
CA GLU A 104 -2.36 6.34 -0.60
C GLU A 104 -2.16 5.24 -1.64
N GLU A 105 -0.92 4.75 -1.80
CA GLU A 105 -0.62 3.60 -2.67
C GLU A 105 -1.29 2.33 -2.15
N ILE A 106 -1.20 2.06 -0.85
CA ILE A 106 -1.85 0.89 -0.24
C ILE A 106 -3.37 0.98 -0.43
N THR A 107 -3.96 2.15 -0.17
CA THR A 107 -5.41 2.38 -0.35
C THR A 107 -5.82 2.19 -1.82
N ARG A 108 -5.00 2.67 -2.77
CA ARG A 108 -5.22 2.49 -4.20
C ARG A 108 -5.15 1.01 -4.57
N TRP A 109 -4.17 0.28 -4.05
CA TRP A 109 -4.07 -1.18 -4.23
C TRP A 109 -5.34 -1.88 -3.75
N CYS A 110 -5.80 -1.60 -2.53
CA CYS A 110 -7.01 -2.21 -2.02
C CYS A 110 -8.20 -1.96 -2.95
N ARG A 111 -8.38 -0.72 -3.43
CA ARG A 111 -9.45 -0.38 -4.38
C ARG A 111 -9.29 -1.12 -5.71
N SER A 112 -8.09 -1.17 -6.28
CA SER A 112 -7.81 -1.86 -7.54
C SER A 112 -8.03 -3.38 -7.45
N LEU A 113 -7.82 -3.97 -6.27
CA LEU A 113 -8.08 -5.38 -5.97
C LEU A 113 -9.57 -5.67 -5.69
N GLY A 114 -10.43 -4.64 -5.70
CA GLY A 114 -11.88 -4.78 -5.49
C GLY A 114 -12.32 -4.77 -4.03
N PHE A 115 -11.45 -4.40 -3.09
CA PHE A 115 -11.82 -4.31 -1.68
C PHE A 115 -12.76 -3.12 -1.44
N TYR A 116 -13.96 -3.42 -0.94
CA TYR A 116 -14.95 -2.41 -0.60
C TYR A 116 -14.59 -1.70 0.71
N ARG A 117 -14.55 -0.36 0.64
CA ARG A 117 -14.39 0.53 1.79
C ARG A 117 -15.77 1.04 2.24
N LYS A 118 -16.14 0.72 3.46
CA LYS A 118 -17.35 1.17 4.15
C LYS A 118 -17.27 2.67 4.48
N ALA A 119 -18.44 3.30 4.63
CA ALA A 119 -18.54 4.69 5.08
C ALA A 119 -18.20 4.88 6.57
N ALA A 120 -18.49 3.86 7.40
CA ALA A 120 -18.15 3.78 8.81
C ALA A 120 -17.72 2.34 9.18
N PRO A 121 -16.96 2.13 10.27
CA PRO A 121 -16.48 0.79 10.65
C PRO A 121 -17.60 -0.24 10.90
N ASP A 122 -18.77 0.21 11.34
CA ASP A 122 -19.97 -0.57 11.64
C ASP A 122 -21.04 -0.52 10.54
N ALA A 123 -20.77 0.21 9.45
CA ALA A 123 -21.72 0.33 8.34
C ALA A 123 -21.95 -1.02 7.62
N HIS A 124 -23.17 -1.19 7.11
CA HIS A 124 -23.55 -2.38 6.35
C HIS A 124 -22.75 -2.51 5.05
N VAL A 125 -22.38 -3.74 4.71
CA VAL A 125 -21.67 -4.06 3.46
C VAL A 125 -22.71 -4.45 2.40
N PRO A 126 -22.72 -3.81 1.21
CA PRO A 126 -23.65 -4.19 0.15
C PRO A 126 -23.53 -5.68 -0.24
N PRO A 127 -24.62 -6.38 -0.58
CA PRO A 127 -24.61 -7.83 -0.83
C PRO A 127 -23.61 -8.30 -1.90
N GLU A 128 -23.28 -7.44 -2.86
CA GLU A 128 -22.29 -7.73 -3.91
C GLU A 128 -20.84 -7.85 -3.39
N TYR A 129 -20.58 -7.43 -2.13
CA TYR A 129 -19.28 -7.50 -1.47
C TYR A 129 -19.28 -8.41 -0.22
N VAL A 130 -20.32 -9.22 0.01
CA VAL A 130 -20.41 -10.14 1.16
C VAL A 130 -19.89 -11.53 0.82
#